data_AF-A0A928Y6T3-F1
#
_entry.id   AF-A0A928Y6T3-F1
#
_cell.length_a   1.000
_cell.length_b   1.000
_cell.length_c   1.000
_cell.angle_alpha   90.00
_cell.angle_beta   90.00
_cell.angle_gamma   90.00
#
_symmetry.space_group_name_H-M   'P 1'
#
loop_
_entity.id
_entity.type
_entity.pdbx_description
1 polymer ?
#
loop_
_entity_poly.entity_id
_entity_poly.type
_entity_poly.pdbx_seq_one_letter_code
_entity_poly.pdbx_strand_id
1 'polypeptide(L)'
;MVVPPVMKTALWAAALRARSANDPQSLVADPFAIRLIGEDGLAEGLAYEQKHGAGIHMLRRTRLFDDLILRIIGERSVGTVLYPGSGLDTRPYRLALPASLTWIEIDFPNVLNWKAQALAGHDPACKLIRAPADLTKPHAVQEAVKDIPTEGKCLIVMENLLHYLDGLQTQNFFQDIRSFGSANMVLVDIGSPALPTSTLGKVMFGELEKAGSQRAGIADIAAFAGHAGYRVLQSFPLFALRGAPDSWKETAPWYVSRAKQDLLRIVVLERT
;
A
#
# COMPACT_ATOMS: atom_id res chain seq x y z
N MET A 1 24.02 -4.61 -7.59
CA MET A 1 23.50 -3.35 -7.00
C MET A 1 22.93 -3.63 -5.62
N VAL A 2 23.15 -2.79 -4.61
CA VAL A 2 22.68 -3.07 -3.24
C VAL A 2 21.33 -2.40 -3.01
N VAL A 3 20.26 -3.20 -3.03
CA VAL A 3 18.90 -2.79 -2.68
C VAL A 3 18.84 -2.63 -1.15
N PRO A 4 18.48 -1.45 -0.62
CA PRO A 4 18.30 -1.25 0.83
C PRO A 4 17.34 -2.31 1.41
N PRO A 5 17.57 -2.80 2.65
CA PRO A 5 16.72 -3.84 3.25
C PRO A 5 15.22 -3.52 3.23
N VAL A 6 14.84 -2.25 3.47
CA VAL A 6 13.45 -1.76 3.40
C VAL A 6 12.84 -1.85 2.00
N MET A 7 13.66 -1.85 0.94
CA MET A 7 13.22 -1.98 -0.46
C MET A 7 13.05 -3.42 -0.92
N LYS A 8 13.49 -4.44 -0.16
CA LYS A 8 13.43 -5.83 -0.63
C LYS A 8 12.00 -6.33 -0.87
N THR A 9 11.09 -6.04 0.05
CA THR A 9 9.67 -6.41 -0.10
C THR A 9 9.00 -5.64 -1.25
N ALA A 10 9.35 -4.36 -1.42
CA ALA A 10 8.90 -3.55 -2.56
C ALA A 10 9.43 -4.12 -3.89
N LEU A 11 10.67 -4.60 -3.91
CA LEU A 11 11.29 -5.26 -5.06
C LEU A 11 10.58 -6.57 -5.41
N TRP A 12 10.27 -7.43 -4.43
CA TRP A 12 9.56 -8.68 -4.74
C TRP A 12 8.16 -8.42 -5.29
N ALA A 13 7.43 -7.45 -4.71
CA ALA A 13 6.14 -7.06 -5.24
C ALA A 13 6.27 -6.51 -6.67
N ALA A 14 7.29 -5.69 -6.95
CA ALA A 14 7.56 -5.18 -8.29
C ALA A 14 7.94 -6.30 -9.27
N ALA A 15 8.74 -7.29 -8.88
CA ALA A 15 9.10 -8.43 -9.73
C ALA A 15 7.87 -9.24 -10.16
N LEU A 16 6.93 -9.48 -9.23
CA LEU A 16 5.68 -10.17 -9.54
C LEU A 16 4.81 -9.38 -10.52
N ARG A 17 4.76 -8.05 -10.37
CA ARG A 17 4.05 -7.14 -11.29
C ARG A 17 4.74 -7.08 -12.66
N ALA A 18 6.06 -7.04 -12.71
CA ALA A 18 6.84 -7.08 -13.95
C ALA A 18 6.62 -8.39 -14.71
N ARG A 19 6.68 -9.55 -14.03
CA ARG A 19 6.35 -10.86 -14.63
C ARG A 19 4.93 -10.88 -15.19
N SER A 20 4.01 -10.22 -14.51
CA SER A 20 2.58 -10.21 -14.83
C SER A 20 2.21 -9.28 -16.00
N ALA A 21 3.07 -8.30 -16.33
CA ALA A 21 2.72 -7.20 -17.23
C ALA A 21 2.34 -7.65 -18.65
N ASN A 22 2.91 -8.77 -19.12
CA ASN A 22 2.70 -9.29 -20.47
C ASN A 22 1.76 -10.51 -20.50
N ASP A 23 1.18 -10.91 -19.36
CA ASP A 23 0.24 -12.02 -19.29
C ASP A 23 -1.20 -11.48 -19.38
N PRO A 24 -1.94 -11.76 -20.48
CA PRO A 24 -3.32 -11.30 -20.65
C PRO A 24 -4.30 -11.85 -19.61
N GLN A 25 -3.92 -12.92 -18.90
CA GLN A 25 -4.71 -13.52 -17.82
C GLN A 25 -4.28 -13.02 -16.44
N SER A 26 -3.30 -12.12 -16.36
CA SER A 26 -2.84 -11.61 -15.07
C SER A 26 -3.82 -10.63 -14.45
N LEU A 27 -3.82 -10.62 -13.11
CA LEU A 27 -4.60 -9.71 -12.29
C LEU A 27 -4.12 -8.25 -12.44
N VAL A 28 -2.84 -8.04 -12.74
CA VAL A 28 -2.22 -6.71 -12.76
C VAL A 28 -1.34 -6.56 -13.99
N ALA A 29 -1.58 -5.51 -14.76
CA ALA A 29 -0.69 -5.05 -15.81
C ALA A 29 0.09 -3.83 -15.29
N ASP A 30 1.40 -4.00 -15.10
CA ASP A 30 2.32 -2.92 -14.70
C ASP A 30 3.55 -2.91 -15.62
N PRO A 31 3.46 -2.19 -16.76
CA PRO A 31 4.56 -2.17 -17.73
C PRO A 31 5.80 -1.42 -17.21
N PHE A 32 5.66 -0.69 -16.09
CA PHE A 32 6.73 0.13 -15.52
C PHE A 32 7.55 -0.61 -14.46
N ALA A 33 7.01 -1.69 -13.87
CA ALA A 33 7.68 -2.43 -12.81
C ALA A 33 9.08 -2.91 -13.22
N ILE A 34 9.27 -3.40 -14.45
CA ILE A 34 10.58 -3.86 -14.92
C ILE A 34 11.59 -2.71 -15.02
N ARG A 35 11.16 -1.49 -15.35
CA ARG A 35 12.06 -0.31 -15.38
C ARG A 35 12.57 0.03 -13.98
N LEU A 36 11.76 -0.20 -12.95
CA LEU A 36 12.14 0.10 -11.56
C LEU A 36 13.18 -0.87 -10.99
N ILE A 37 13.20 -2.12 -11.45
CA ILE A 37 14.01 -3.18 -10.81
C ILE A 37 15.09 -3.77 -11.74
N GLY A 38 14.97 -3.59 -13.05
CA GLY A 38 15.82 -4.22 -14.06
C GLY A 38 15.74 -5.76 -14.05
N GLU A 39 16.51 -6.39 -14.93
CA GLU A 39 16.57 -7.85 -15.03
C GLU A 39 17.11 -8.50 -13.74
N ASP A 40 18.10 -7.87 -13.09
CA ASP A 40 18.67 -8.35 -11.84
C ASP A 40 17.62 -8.38 -10.71
N GLY A 41 16.84 -7.32 -10.56
CA GLY A 41 15.79 -7.24 -9.54
C GLY A 41 14.60 -8.14 -9.87
N LEU A 42 14.29 -8.34 -11.15
CA LEU A 42 13.31 -9.36 -11.57
C LEU A 42 13.78 -10.75 -11.16
N ALA A 43 15.02 -11.13 -11.51
CA ALA A 43 15.58 -12.42 -11.16
C ALA A 43 15.61 -12.66 -9.65
N GLU A 44 16.02 -11.66 -8.86
CA GLU A 44 16.03 -11.73 -7.39
C GLU A 44 14.60 -11.95 -6.83
N GLY A 45 13.62 -11.17 -7.28
CA GLY A 45 12.25 -11.28 -6.81
C GLY A 45 11.58 -12.60 -7.21
N LEU A 46 11.86 -13.12 -8.40
CA LEU A 46 11.34 -14.41 -8.84
C LEU A 46 12.01 -15.59 -8.11
N ALA A 47 13.30 -15.50 -7.80
CA ALA A 47 13.97 -16.49 -6.95
C ALA A 47 13.39 -16.50 -5.53
N TYR A 48 13.06 -15.32 -4.98
CA TYR A 48 12.36 -15.22 -3.71
C TYR A 48 10.98 -15.89 -3.75
N GLU A 49 10.18 -15.60 -4.79
CA GLU A 49 8.86 -16.22 -4.99
C GLU A 49 8.96 -17.74 -5.13
N GLN A 50 9.93 -18.25 -5.90
CA GLN A 50 10.13 -19.69 -6.07
C GLN A 50 10.44 -20.38 -4.74
N LYS A 51 11.22 -19.72 -3.87
CA LYS A 51 11.64 -20.27 -2.59
C LYS A 51 10.53 -20.24 -1.53
N HIS A 52 9.76 -19.16 -1.45
CA HIS A 52 8.84 -18.93 -0.34
C HIS A 52 7.36 -19.06 -0.72
N GLY A 53 7.04 -18.97 -2.01
CA GLY A 53 5.68 -18.92 -2.53
C GLY A 53 4.89 -17.69 -2.05
N ALA A 54 3.58 -17.71 -2.33
CA ALA A 54 2.59 -16.74 -1.87
C ALA A 54 2.54 -15.37 -2.58
N GLY A 55 3.27 -15.17 -3.68
CA GLY A 55 3.24 -13.94 -4.48
C GLY A 55 1.89 -13.61 -5.11
N ILE A 56 1.02 -14.61 -5.29
CA ILE A 56 -0.36 -14.39 -5.74
C ILE A 56 -1.13 -13.41 -4.84
N HIS A 57 -0.84 -13.38 -3.54
CA HIS A 57 -1.49 -12.45 -2.61
C HIS A 57 -1.01 -11.02 -2.81
N MET A 58 0.25 -10.81 -3.19
CA MET A 58 0.75 -9.48 -3.55
C MET A 58 0.03 -8.97 -4.81
N LEU A 59 -0.14 -9.81 -5.83
CA LEU A 59 -0.88 -9.42 -7.04
C LEU A 59 -2.36 -9.15 -6.78
N ARG A 60 -3.02 -10.00 -5.97
CA ARG A 60 -4.42 -9.76 -5.53
C ARG A 60 -4.54 -8.46 -4.75
N ARG A 61 -3.58 -8.17 -3.86
CA ARG A 61 -3.57 -6.92 -3.09
C ARG A 61 -3.46 -5.74 -4.02
N THR A 62 -2.45 -5.73 -4.91
CA THR A 62 -2.28 -4.65 -5.88
C THR A 62 -3.55 -4.44 -6.71
N ARG A 63 -4.14 -5.51 -7.26
CA ARG A 63 -5.39 -5.43 -8.04
C ARG A 63 -6.55 -4.86 -7.21
N LEU A 64 -6.73 -5.31 -5.97
CA LEU A 64 -7.81 -4.79 -5.12
C LEU A 64 -7.60 -3.32 -4.75
N PHE A 65 -6.38 -2.92 -4.43
CA PHE A 65 -6.06 -1.50 -4.24
C PHE A 65 -6.33 -0.68 -5.51
N ASP A 66 -5.98 -1.17 -6.70
CA ASP A 66 -6.24 -0.46 -7.96
C ASP A 66 -7.72 -0.15 -8.15
N ASP A 67 -8.60 -1.16 -8.06
CA ASP A 67 -10.03 -0.93 -8.30
C ASP A 67 -10.65 -0.08 -7.19
N LEU A 68 -10.22 -0.24 -5.93
CA LEU A 68 -10.72 0.58 -4.83
C LEU A 68 -10.26 2.03 -4.94
N ILE A 69 -9.02 2.28 -5.35
CA ILE A 69 -8.51 3.64 -5.59
C ILE A 69 -9.32 4.31 -6.70
N LEU A 70 -9.47 3.66 -7.85
CA LEU A 70 -10.24 4.20 -8.99
C LEU A 70 -11.70 4.45 -8.61
N ARG A 71 -12.34 3.49 -7.93
CA ARG A 71 -13.72 3.60 -7.46
C ARG A 71 -13.90 4.77 -6.50
N ILE A 72 -13.05 4.86 -5.47
CA ILE A 72 -13.15 5.92 -4.46
C ILE A 72 -12.90 7.29 -5.10
N ILE A 73 -11.91 7.41 -6.00
CA ILE A 73 -11.64 8.66 -6.72
C ILE A 73 -12.88 9.12 -7.49
N GLY A 74 -13.50 8.23 -8.26
CA GLY A 74 -14.68 8.54 -9.07
C GLY A 74 -15.92 8.86 -8.22
N GLU A 75 -16.29 7.96 -7.30
CA GLU A 75 -17.55 8.06 -6.54
C GLU A 75 -17.53 9.16 -5.48
N ARG A 76 -16.35 9.49 -4.94
CA ARG A 76 -16.23 10.47 -3.85
C ARG A 76 -15.68 11.81 -4.31
N SER A 77 -15.32 11.94 -5.59
CA SER A 77 -14.72 13.15 -6.16
C SER A 77 -13.44 13.54 -5.40
N VAL A 78 -12.54 12.57 -5.21
CA VAL A 78 -11.25 12.79 -4.55
C VAL A 78 -10.38 13.68 -5.44
N GLY A 79 -9.86 14.77 -4.89
CA GLY A 79 -8.95 15.69 -5.58
C GLY A 79 -7.47 15.37 -5.33
N THR A 80 -7.16 14.71 -4.21
CA THR A 80 -5.79 14.42 -3.79
C THR A 80 -5.66 12.99 -3.25
N VAL A 81 -4.65 12.26 -3.72
CA VAL A 81 -4.22 10.98 -3.15
C VAL A 81 -2.89 11.18 -2.43
N LEU A 82 -2.81 10.74 -1.18
CA LEU A 82 -1.58 10.67 -0.39
C LEU A 82 -1.16 9.21 -0.26
N TYR A 83 0.06 8.88 -0.67
CA TYR A 83 0.59 7.52 -0.66
C TYR A 83 1.90 7.45 0.14
N PRO A 84 1.80 7.32 1.48
CA PRO A 84 2.94 7.09 2.34
C PRO A 84 3.48 5.66 2.22
N GLY A 85 4.80 5.54 2.18
CA GLY A 85 5.48 4.27 1.89
C GLY A 85 5.28 3.85 0.43
N SER A 86 5.32 4.82 -0.49
CA SER A 86 4.99 4.58 -1.90
C SER A 86 5.90 3.54 -2.59
N GLY A 87 7.11 3.33 -2.07
CA GLY A 87 8.07 2.35 -2.57
C GLY A 87 8.20 2.39 -4.09
N LEU A 88 8.06 1.20 -4.70
CA LEU A 88 8.12 0.99 -6.14
C LEU A 88 6.73 0.99 -6.80
N ASP A 89 5.76 1.73 -6.25
CA ASP A 89 4.46 1.95 -6.88
C ASP A 89 4.58 2.72 -8.21
N THR A 90 3.72 2.38 -9.18
CA THR A 90 3.68 2.97 -10.52
C THR A 90 2.28 3.41 -10.92
N ARG A 91 1.31 3.43 -9.99
CA ARG A 91 -0.09 3.77 -10.27
C ARG A 91 -0.27 5.12 -10.96
N PRO A 92 0.47 6.19 -10.62
CA PRO A 92 0.41 7.45 -11.36
C PRO A 92 0.70 7.30 -12.86
N TYR A 93 1.43 6.27 -13.27
CA TYR A 93 1.86 6.04 -14.65
C TYR A 93 1.00 5.01 -15.39
N ARG A 94 0.30 4.11 -14.68
CA ARG A 94 -0.44 2.99 -15.30
C ARG A 94 -1.95 3.01 -15.09
N LEU A 95 -2.47 3.73 -14.09
CA LEU A 95 -3.91 3.82 -13.86
C LEU A 95 -4.52 4.98 -14.65
N ALA A 96 -5.78 4.81 -15.07
CA ALA A 96 -6.57 5.85 -15.73
C ALA A 96 -7.04 6.92 -14.72
N LEU A 97 -6.10 7.75 -14.26
CA LEU A 97 -6.36 8.81 -13.27
C LEU A 97 -6.75 10.13 -13.97
N PRO A 98 -7.61 10.96 -13.35
CA PRO A 98 -7.89 12.30 -13.86
C PRO A 98 -6.63 13.17 -13.84
N ALA A 99 -6.35 13.91 -14.92
CA ALA A 99 -5.21 14.83 -14.99
C ALA A 99 -5.25 15.94 -13.93
N SER A 100 -6.43 16.28 -13.41
CA SER A 100 -6.62 17.24 -12.33
C SER A 100 -6.25 16.70 -10.95
N LEU A 101 -6.14 15.37 -10.79
CA LEU A 101 -5.81 14.73 -9.51
C LEU A 101 -4.38 15.08 -9.10
N THR A 102 -4.17 15.36 -7.82
CA THR A 102 -2.83 15.44 -7.22
C THR A 102 -2.50 14.12 -6.54
N TRP A 103 -1.38 13.49 -6.93
CA TRP A 103 -0.87 12.28 -6.31
C TRP A 103 0.43 12.59 -5.57
N ILE A 104 0.46 12.39 -4.27
CA ILE A 104 1.59 12.70 -3.40
C ILE A 104 2.20 11.40 -2.93
N GLU A 105 3.43 11.12 -3.34
CA GLU A 105 4.24 10.00 -2.86
C GLU A 105 5.09 10.44 -1.67
N ILE A 106 5.00 9.72 -0.55
CA ILE A 106 5.93 9.89 0.57
C ILE A 106 6.76 8.63 0.74
N ASP A 107 8.08 8.80 0.76
CA ASP A 107 9.04 7.74 1.06
C ASP A 107 10.41 8.36 1.38
N PHE A 108 11.41 7.52 1.68
CA PHE A 108 12.78 7.98 1.86
C PHE A 108 13.31 8.67 0.59
N PRO A 109 14.17 9.72 0.74
CA PRO A 109 14.72 10.45 -0.40
C PRO A 109 15.36 9.56 -1.47
N ASN A 110 16.11 8.54 -1.07
CA ASN A 110 16.78 7.62 -2.01
C ASN A 110 15.78 6.76 -2.80
N VAL A 111 14.66 6.34 -2.20
CA VAL A 111 13.60 5.57 -2.87
C VAL A 111 12.90 6.44 -3.90
N LEU A 112 12.55 7.67 -3.54
CA LEU A 112 11.89 8.62 -4.44
C LEU A 112 12.80 9.00 -5.61
N ASN A 113 14.09 9.27 -5.34
CA ASN A 113 15.08 9.57 -6.38
C ASN A 113 15.29 8.39 -7.33
N TRP A 114 15.36 7.17 -6.80
CA TRP A 114 15.45 5.94 -7.59
C TRP A 114 14.28 5.83 -8.57
N LYS A 115 13.05 5.94 -8.06
CA LYS A 115 11.83 5.88 -8.87
C LYS A 115 11.77 7.01 -9.91
N ALA A 116 12.21 8.21 -9.56
CA ALA A 116 12.27 9.34 -10.47
C ALA A 116 13.20 9.09 -11.67
N GLN A 117 14.39 8.54 -11.40
CA GLN A 117 15.36 8.22 -12.45
C GLN A 117 14.88 7.07 -13.33
N ALA A 118 14.35 6.00 -12.73
CA ALA A 118 13.88 4.82 -13.46
C ALA A 118 12.67 5.10 -14.37
N LEU A 119 11.83 6.08 -14.02
CA LEU A 119 10.65 6.49 -14.79
C LEU A 119 10.86 7.76 -15.62
N ALA A 120 12.10 8.25 -15.72
CA ALA A 120 12.41 9.41 -16.55
C ALA A 120 11.95 9.19 -18.00
N GLY A 121 11.41 10.25 -18.62
CA GLY A 121 10.87 10.22 -19.97
C GLY A 121 9.46 9.64 -20.11
N HIS A 122 8.77 9.36 -19.01
CA HIS A 122 7.34 9.00 -19.02
C HIS A 122 6.56 9.99 -18.17
N ASP A 123 5.42 10.43 -18.68
CA ASP A 123 4.55 11.34 -17.97
C ASP A 123 3.52 10.57 -17.13
N PRO A 124 3.32 10.93 -15.85
CA PRO A 124 2.21 10.42 -15.07
C PRO A 124 0.87 10.94 -15.64
N ALA A 125 -0.20 10.17 -15.46
CA ALA A 125 -1.56 10.54 -15.87
C ALA A 125 -2.16 11.70 -15.05
N CYS A 126 -1.53 12.09 -13.95
CA CYS A 126 -1.99 13.10 -13.00
C CYS A 126 -0.82 13.93 -12.45
N LYS A 127 -1.11 14.96 -11.66
CA LYS A 127 -0.06 15.80 -11.04
C LYS A 127 0.67 15.01 -9.96
N LEU A 128 1.90 14.61 -10.22
CA LEU A 128 2.71 13.83 -9.28
C LEU A 128 3.63 14.73 -8.45
N ILE A 129 3.54 14.60 -7.12
CA ILE A 129 4.42 15.26 -6.15
C ILE A 129 5.16 14.17 -5.37
N ARG A 130 6.47 14.33 -5.20
CA ARG A 130 7.31 13.44 -4.37
C ARG A 130 7.78 14.21 -3.15
N ALA A 131 7.34 13.80 -1.97
CA ALA A 131 7.63 14.47 -0.71
C ALA A 131 8.48 13.54 0.19
N PRO A 132 9.80 13.81 0.32
CA PRO A 132 10.70 12.93 1.06
C PRO A 132 10.43 12.98 2.57
N ALA A 133 10.27 11.81 3.20
CA ALA A 133 10.16 11.71 4.65
C ALA A 133 10.55 10.32 5.17
N ASP A 134 10.99 10.27 6.42
CA ASP A 134 11.12 9.03 7.20
C ASP A 134 9.86 8.87 8.07
N LEU A 135 8.98 7.96 7.67
CA LEU A 135 7.70 7.71 8.34
C LEU A 135 7.82 7.14 9.77
N THR A 136 9.03 6.76 10.20
CA THR A 136 9.29 6.35 11.59
C THR A 136 9.41 7.54 12.54
N LYS A 137 9.55 8.76 12.00
CA LYS A 137 9.65 10.00 12.78
C LYS A 137 8.26 10.58 13.07
N PRO A 138 8.06 11.18 14.25
CA PRO A 138 6.82 11.91 14.53
C PRO A 138 6.68 13.11 13.58
N HIS A 139 5.44 13.45 13.21
CA HIS A 139 5.11 14.57 12.32
C HIS A 139 5.67 14.45 10.90
N ALA A 140 6.22 13.29 10.51
CA ALA A 140 6.89 13.12 9.23
C ALA A 140 5.98 13.41 8.04
N VAL A 141 4.72 12.94 8.10
CA VAL A 141 3.76 13.18 7.01
C VAL A 141 3.33 14.64 6.99
N GLN A 142 3.04 15.22 8.15
CA GLN A 142 2.62 16.62 8.26
C GLN A 142 3.68 17.57 7.69
N GLU A 143 4.95 17.37 8.08
CA GLU A 143 6.06 18.18 7.60
C GLU A 143 6.32 18.00 6.10
N ALA A 144 6.17 16.78 5.58
CA ALA A 144 6.37 16.49 4.16
C ALA A 144 5.36 17.21 3.24
N VAL A 145 4.14 17.46 3.74
CA VAL A 145 3.04 18.00 2.94
C VAL A 145 2.59 19.40 3.36
N LYS A 146 3.26 20.04 4.32
CA LYS A 146 2.87 21.35 4.87
C LYS A 146 2.69 22.47 3.84
N ASP A 147 3.49 22.42 2.78
CA ASP A 147 3.48 23.43 1.71
C ASP A 147 2.64 22.97 0.49
N ILE A 148 2.00 21.81 0.56
CA ILE A 148 1.17 21.26 -0.51
C ILE A 148 -0.28 21.66 -0.26
N PRO A 149 -0.90 22.49 -1.12
CA PRO A 149 -2.30 22.87 -0.97
C PRO A 149 -3.18 21.62 -1.13
N THR A 150 -3.92 21.29 -0.07
CA THR A 150 -4.80 20.12 -0.03
C THR A 150 -6.24 20.55 0.19
N GLU A 151 -6.86 20.98 -0.89
CA GLU A 151 -8.28 21.35 -0.89
C GLU A 151 -9.17 20.13 -1.18
N GLY A 152 -10.30 20.05 -0.48
CA GLY A 152 -11.32 19.04 -0.73
C GLY A 152 -11.03 17.66 -0.14
N LYS A 153 -11.64 16.63 -0.75
CA LYS A 153 -11.60 15.25 -0.26
C LYS A 153 -10.30 14.57 -0.67
N CYS A 154 -9.66 13.94 0.32
CA CYS A 154 -8.40 13.23 0.14
C CYS A 154 -8.56 11.72 0.34
N LEU A 155 -7.81 10.92 -0.41
CA LEU A 155 -7.65 9.48 -0.17
C LEU A 155 -6.21 9.20 0.29
N ILE A 156 -6.07 8.53 1.41
CA ILE A 156 -4.78 8.13 1.96
C ILE A 156 -4.62 6.63 1.72
N VAL A 157 -3.59 6.23 1.01
CA VAL A 157 -3.35 4.83 0.61
C VAL A 157 -2.16 4.28 1.37
N MET A 158 -2.42 3.30 2.23
CA MET A 158 -1.44 2.64 3.07
C MET A 158 -1.35 1.16 2.67
N GLU A 159 -0.70 0.90 1.53
CA GLU A 159 -0.43 -0.46 1.10
C GLU A 159 0.90 -0.92 1.67
N ASN A 160 0.88 -2.06 2.37
CA ASN A 160 2.05 -2.75 2.89
C ASN A 160 2.93 -1.86 3.79
N LEU A 161 2.33 -1.02 4.64
CA LEU A 161 3.05 -0.03 5.45
C LEU A 161 3.01 -0.34 6.96
N LEU A 162 1.82 -0.61 7.53
CA LEU A 162 1.65 -0.60 8.99
C LEU A 162 2.46 -1.64 9.74
N HIS A 163 2.85 -2.74 9.09
CA HIS A 163 3.68 -3.76 9.71
C HIS A 163 5.16 -3.38 9.85
N TYR A 164 5.58 -2.24 9.28
CA TYR A 164 6.90 -1.64 9.49
C TYR A 164 6.92 -0.64 10.64
N LEU A 165 5.75 -0.31 11.21
CA LEU A 165 5.61 0.67 12.27
C LEU A 165 5.29 -0.05 13.58
N ASP A 166 5.95 0.37 14.66
CA ASP A 166 5.58 -0.02 16.02
C ASP A 166 4.26 0.65 16.45
N GLY A 167 3.79 0.34 17.66
CA GLY A 167 2.52 0.88 18.17
C GLY A 167 2.51 2.41 18.29
N LEU A 168 3.61 3.01 18.76
CA LEU A 168 3.73 4.45 18.93
C LEU A 168 3.85 5.16 17.57
N GLN A 169 4.65 4.61 16.67
CA GLN A 169 4.78 5.08 15.29
C GLN A 169 3.46 5.01 14.54
N THR A 170 2.71 3.92 14.69
CA THR A 170 1.36 3.79 14.12
C THR A 170 0.42 4.85 14.69
N GLN A 171 0.44 5.08 16.00
CA GLN A 171 -0.39 6.12 16.62
C GLN A 171 -0.04 7.52 16.11
N ASN A 172 1.24 7.88 16.09
CA ASN A 172 1.73 9.16 15.57
C ASN A 172 1.35 9.35 14.10
N PHE A 173 1.52 8.31 13.29
CA PHE A 173 1.15 8.34 11.89
C PHE A 173 -0.34 8.63 11.70
N PHE A 174 -1.23 7.97 12.45
CA PHE A 174 -2.68 8.24 12.38
C PHE A 174 -3.04 9.65 12.85
N GLN A 175 -2.31 10.22 13.81
CA GLN A 175 -2.46 11.63 14.20
C GLN A 175 -2.05 12.58 13.07
N ASP A 176 -0.91 12.33 12.43
CA ASP A 176 -0.41 13.15 11.33
C ASP A 176 -1.40 13.17 10.16
N ILE A 177 -1.83 11.99 9.69
CA ILE A 177 -2.73 11.91 8.53
C ILE A 177 -4.14 12.44 8.82
N ARG A 178 -4.55 12.50 10.09
CA ARG A 178 -5.83 13.09 10.47
C ARG A 178 -5.87 14.59 10.21
N SER A 179 -4.73 15.27 10.22
CA SER A 179 -4.62 16.68 9.87
C SER A 179 -4.63 16.94 8.35
N PHE A 180 -4.44 15.89 7.54
CA PHE A 180 -4.32 15.98 6.10
C PHE A 180 -5.69 16.06 5.40
N GLY A 181 -5.96 17.20 4.77
CA GLY A 181 -7.24 17.48 4.12
C GLY A 181 -8.39 17.73 5.10
N SER A 182 -9.43 18.43 4.62
CA SER A 182 -10.62 18.73 5.42
C SER A 182 -11.54 17.52 5.60
N ALA A 183 -11.50 16.57 4.67
CA ALA A 183 -12.15 15.27 4.76
C ALA A 183 -11.24 14.23 4.10
N ASN A 184 -10.94 13.14 4.81
CA ASN A 184 -10.13 12.07 4.27
C ASN A 184 -10.73 10.68 4.49
N MET A 185 -10.43 9.81 3.53
CA MET A 185 -10.65 8.38 3.61
C MET A 185 -9.29 7.69 3.63
N VAL A 186 -9.22 6.55 4.30
CA VAL A 186 -8.00 5.73 4.35
C VAL A 186 -8.28 4.37 3.73
N LEU A 187 -7.44 3.96 2.79
CA LEU A 187 -7.42 2.62 2.23
C LEU A 187 -6.16 1.92 2.74
N VAL A 188 -6.31 0.87 3.54
CA VAL A 188 -5.21 0.24 4.27
C VAL A 188 -5.33 -1.28 4.30
N ASP A 189 -4.22 -2.01 4.19
CA ASP A 189 -4.19 -3.42 4.53
C ASP A 189 -3.80 -3.66 6.00
N ILE A 190 -4.58 -4.51 6.67
CA ILE A 190 -4.43 -4.83 8.08
C ILE A 190 -4.34 -6.34 8.25
N GLY A 191 -3.29 -6.78 8.96
CA GLY A 191 -3.07 -8.18 9.31
C GLY A 191 -3.84 -8.57 10.57
N SER A 192 -4.44 -9.75 10.58
CA SER A 192 -5.07 -10.27 11.79
C SER A 192 -4.03 -10.73 12.83
N PRO A 193 -4.40 -10.91 14.11
CA PRO A 193 -3.49 -11.46 15.13
C PRO A 193 -2.92 -12.84 14.81
N ALA A 194 -3.56 -13.57 13.90
CA ALA A 194 -3.09 -14.88 13.44
C ALA A 194 -2.02 -14.77 12.33
N LEU A 195 -1.90 -13.62 11.65
CA LEU A 195 -0.91 -13.44 10.59
C LEU A 195 0.51 -13.72 11.08
N PRO A 196 1.00 -13.13 12.20
CA PRO A 196 2.34 -13.40 12.75
C PRO A 196 2.71 -14.87 12.94
N THR A 197 1.75 -15.72 13.33
CA THR A 197 2.01 -17.13 13.64
C THR A 197 1.75 -18.06 12.45
N SER A 198 1.11 -17.56 11.39
CA SER A 198 0.86 -18.30 10.15
C SER A 198 2.13 -18.55 9.34
N THR A 199 2.11 -19.56 8.47
CA THR A 199 3.21 -19.83 7.51
C THR A 199 3.53 -18.60 6.67
N LEU A 200 2.49 -17.88 6.22
CA LEU A 200 2.64 -16.68 5.43
C LEU A 200 3.30 -15.55 6.22
N GLY A 201 2.84 -15.28 7.45
CA GLY A 201 3.45 -14.24 8.27
C GLY A 201 4.91 -14.54 8.59
N LYS A 202 5.29 -15.80 8.80
CA LYS A 202 6.70 -16.17 8.97
C LYS A 202 7.54 -15.83 7.73
N VAL A 203 7.00 -15.99 6.53
CA VAL A 203 7.64 -15.55 5.28
C VAL A 203 7.70 -14.03 5.19
N MET A 204 6.55 -13.35 5.35
CA MET A 204 6.44 -11.89 5.23
C MET A 204 7.31 -11.16 6.26
N PHE A 205 7.33 -11.64 7.50
CA PHE A 205 8.00 -10.97 8.59
C PHE A 205 9.40 -11.48 8.89
N GLY A 206 9.85 -12.62 8.33
CA GLY A 206 11.19 -13.13 8.59
C GLY A 206 12.31 -12.18 8.16
N GLU A 207 12.08 -11.35 7.14
CA GLU A 207 13.02 -10.32 6.70
C GLU A 207 12.82 -9.00 7.45
N LEU A 208 11.62 -8.75 7.99
CA LEU A 208 11.29 -7.59 8.83
C LEU A 208 11.87 -7.71 10.24
N GLU A 209 11.86 -8.92 10.79
CA GLU A 209 12.54 -9.25 12.05
C GLU A 209 14.05 -9.03 11.95
N LYS A 210 14.67 -9.42 10.82
CA LYS A 210 16.10 -9.13 10.56
C LYS A 210 16.38 -7.63 10.45
N ALA A 211 15.39 -6.83 10.05
CA ALA A 211 15.48 -5.38 9.96
C ALA A 211 15.13 -4.65 11.27
N GLY A 212 14.82 -5.37 12.36
CA GLY A 212 14.55 -4.78 13.68
C GLY A 212 13.16 -4.14 13.84
N SER A 213 12.22 -4.42 12.94
CA SER A 213 10.86 -3.85 13.00
C SER A 213 10.03 -4.48 14.12
N GLN A 214 9.44 -3.66 14.99
CA GLN A 214 8.40 -4.09 15.93
C GLN A 214 7.00 -3.95 15.29
N ARG A 215 6.04 -4.77 15.74
CA ARG A 215 4.77 -4.96 15.01
C ARG A 215 3.60 -4.28 15.73
N ALA A 216 2.89 -3.40 15.03
CA ALA A 216 1.53 -3.04 15.38
C ALA A 216 0.56 -4.16 14.95
N GLY A 217 0.38 -5.18 15.79
CA GLY A 217 -0.65 -6.19 15.59
C GLY A 217 -2.04 -5.61 15.88
N ILE A 218 -2.75 -5.11 14.86
CA ILE A 218 -4.11 -4.59 15.02
C ILE A 218 -5.08 -5.77 15.11
N ALA A 219 -5.52 -6.08 16.33
CA ALA A 219 -6.42 -7.20 16.59
C ALA A 219 -7.89 -6.88 16.28
N ASP A 220 -8.29 -5.64 16.56
CA ASP A 220 -9.64 -5.14 16.33
C ASP A 220 -9.55 -3.86 15.50
N ILE A 221 -9.91 -3.98 14.22
CA ILE A 221 -9.86 -2.90 13.24
C ILE A 221 -10.88 -1.80 13.58
N ALA A 222 -12.06 -2.18 14.08
CA ALA A 222 -13.12 -1.22 14.39
C ALA A 222 -12.77 -0.42 15.64
N ALA A 223 -12.28 -1.09 16.69
CA ALA A 223 -11.77 -0.42 17.87
C ALA A 223 -10.58 0.47 17.52
N PHE A 224 -9.60 -0.04 16.76
CA PHE A 224 -8.45 0.73 16.31
C PHE A 224 -8.85 1.98 15.52
N ALA A 225 -9.72 1.83 14.52
CA ALA A 225 -10.23 2.94 13.72
C ALA A 225 -10.94 3.97 14.62
N GLY A 226 -11.80 3.52 15.53
CA GLY A 226 -12.51 4.38 16.46
C GLY A 226 -11.57 5.22 17.33
N HIS A 227 -10.53 4.61 17.91
CA HIS A 227 -9.51 5.33 18.68
C HIS A 227 -8.71 6.34 17.83
N ALA A 228 -8.54 6.05 16.54
CA ALA A 228 -7.88 6.95 15.59
C ALA A 228 -8.80 8.04 15.02
N GLY A 229 -10.08 8.08 15.40
CA GLY A 229 -11.06 9.04 14.88
C GLY A 229 -11.57 8.69 13.48
N TYR A 230 -11.71 7.39 13.19
CA TYR A 230 -12.24 6.85 11.95
C TYR A 230 -13.33 5.82 12.23
N ARG A 231 -14.21 5.64 11.26
CA ARG A 231 -15.14 4.52 11.20
C ARG A 231 -14.79 3.61 10.03
N VAL A 232 -15.00 2.31 10.19
CA VAL A 232 -14.87 1.34 9.09
C VAL A 232 -16.08 1.50 8.17
N LEU A 233 -15.83 1.80 6.90
CA LEU A 233 -16.88 1.79 5.87
C LEU A 233 -16.99 0.42 5.22
N GLN A 234 -15.86 -0.15 4.78
CA GLN A 234 -15.83 -1.38 4.00
C GLN A 234 -14.63 -2.22 4.39
N SER A 235 -14.75 -3.55 4.26
CA SER A 235 -13.68 -4.48 4.57
C SER A 235 -13.71 -5.70 3.65
N PHE A 236 -12.54 -6.08 3.14
CA PHE A 236 -12.37 -7.12 2.13
C PHE A 236 -11.34 -8.18 2.58
N PRO A 237 -11.71 -9.46 2.75
CA PRO A 237 -10.80 -10.54 3.13
C PRO A 237 -9.90 -10.96 1.95
N LEU A 238 -8.64 -10.47 1.90
CA LEU A 238 -7.77 -10.61 0.73
C LEU A 238 -7.64 -12.06 0.21
N PHE A 239 -7.60 -13.03 1.13
CA PHE A 239 -7.41 -14.45 0.80
C PHE A 239 -8.70 -15.13 0.34
N ALA A 240 -9.86 -14.65 0.77
CA ALA A 240 -11.15 -15.19 0.35
C ALA A 240 -11.62 -14.62 -1.01
N LEU A 241 -11.02 -13.52 -1.47
CA LEU A 241 -11.33 -12.94 -2.78
C LEU A 241 -10.83 -13.85 -3.90
N ARG A 242 -11.71 -14.03 -4.90
CA ARG A 242 -11.35 -14.64 -6.17
C ARG A 242 -10.77 -13.54 -7.08
N GLY A 243 -10.06 -13.96 -8.13
CA GLY A 243 -9.37 -13.03 -9.04
C GLY A 243 -10.30 -12.14 -9.89
N ALA A 244 -11.61 -12.39 -9.90
CA ALA A 244 -12.56 -11.62 -10.71
C ALA A 244 -13.09 -10.40 -9.93
N PRO A 245 -13.14 -9.19 -10.53
CA PRO A 245 -13.64 -7.96 -9.90
C PRO A 245 -15.03 -8.10 -9.28
N ASP A 246 -15.94 -8.84 -9.92
CA ASP A 246 -17.32 -9.07 -9.46
C ASP A 246 -17.40 -9.86 -8.14
N SER A 247 -16.31 -10.51 -7.74
CA SER A 247 -16.23 -11.23 -6.47
C SER A 247 -15.91 -10.33 -5.27
N TRP A 248 -15.63 -9.04 -5.50
CA TRP A 248 -15.20 -8.10 -4.47
C TRP A 248 -16.38 -7.32 -3.90
N LYS A 249 -17.39 -8.06 -3.46
CA LYS A 249 -18.54 -7.50 -2.74
C LYS A 249 -18.12 -7.09 -1.33
N GLU A 250 -18.72 -6.02 -0.84
CA GLU A 250 -18.53 -5.54 0.53
C GLU A 250 -18.97 -6.62 1.54
N THR A 251 -18.16 -6.84 2.57
CA THR A 251 -18.48 -7.81 3.63
C THR A 251 -18.30 -7.16 5.00
N ALA A 252 -19.37 -7.08 5.81
CA ALA A 252 -19.31 -6.79 7.26
C ALA A 252 -20.50 -7.49 7.98
N PRO A 253 -20.38 -7.99 9.24
CA PRO A 253 -19.30 -7.84 10.22
C PRO A 253 -18.41 -9.10 10.44
N TRP A 254 -17.25 -8.92 11.08
CA TRP A 254 -16.24 -9.96 11.36
C TRP A 254 -16.51 -10.75 12.66
N TYR A 255 -16.20 -12.05 12.66
CA TYR A 255 -15.96 -12.87 13.84
C TYR A 255 -14.51 -13.35 13.75
N VAL A 256 -13.72 -13.17 14.82
CA VAL A 256 -12.28 -13.48 14.85
C VAL A 256 -12.03 -14.95 14.52
N SER A 257 -11.84 -15.24 13.24
CA SER A 257 -11.50 -16.56 12.75
C SER A 257 -9.98 -16.64 12.60
N ARG A 258 -9.37 -17.67 13.19
CA ARG A 258 -7.96 -18.04 12.98
C ARG A 258 -7.73 -18.74 11.64
N ALA A 259 -8.75 -18.82 10.79
CA ALA A 259 -8.67 -19.55 9.54
C ALA A 259 -7.81 -18.80 8.50
N LYS A 260 -7.16 -19.57 7.62
CA LYS A 260 -6.23 -19.06 6.61
C LYS A 260 -6.85 -18.00 5.68
N GLN A 261 -8.17 -17.99 5.53
CA GLN A 261 -8.89 -17.03 4.69
C GLN A 261 -8.94 -15.58 5.23
N ASP A 262 -8.49 -15.32 6.47
CA ASP A 262 -8.59 -13.98 7.09
C ASP A 262 -7.28 -13.48 7.73
N LEU A 263 -6.16 -13.78 7.06
CA LEU A 263 -4.85 -13.34 7.52
C LEU A 263 -4.58 -11.85 7.19
N LEU A 264 -5.17 -11.32 6.12
CA LEU A 264 -5.05 -9.91 5.70
C LEU A 264 -6.37 -9.42 5.17
N ARG A 265 -6.74 -8.19 5.53
CA ARG A 265 -7.91 -7.50 5.02
C ARG A 265 -7.50 -6.16 4.44
N ILE A 266 -8.18 -5.73 3.38
CA ILE A 266 -8.11 -4.34 2.92
C ILE A 266 -9.34 -3.62 3.46
N VAL A 267 -9.14 -2.45 4.04
CA VAL A 267 -10.14 -1.71 4.80
C VAL A 267 -10.24 -0.30 4.26
N VAL A 268 -11.47 0.17 4.08
CA VAL A 268 -11.78 1.56 3.79
C VAL A 268 -12.27 2.20 5.09
N LEU A 269 -11.56 3.21 5.56
CA LEU A 269 -11.90 4.02 6.72
C LEU A 269 -12.37 5.40 6.27
N GLU A 270 -13.30 5.98 7.02
CA GLU A 270 -13.74 7.36 6.86
C GLU A 270 -13.54 8.12 8.17
N ARG A 271 -12.96 9.30 8.08
CA ARG A 271 -12.75 10.18 9.23
C ARG A 271 -14.09 10.58 9.85
N THR A 272 -14.19 10.47 11.18
CA THR A 272 -15.34 10.90 11.98
C THR A 272 -15.16 12.28 12.58
#